data_AF-A0A0G0CXJ1-F1
#
_entry.id   AF-A0A0G0CXJ1-F1
#
_cell.length_a   1.000
_cell.length_b   1.000
_cell.length_c   1.000
_cell.angle_alpha   90.00
_cell.angle_beta   90.00
_cell.angle_gamma   90.00
#
_symmetry.space_group_name_H-M   'P 1'
#
loop_
_entity.id
_entity.type
_entity.pdbx_description
1 polymer ?
#
loop_
_entity_poly.entity_id
_entity_poly.type
_entity_poly.pdbx_seq_one_letter_code
_entity_poly.pdbx_strand_id
1 'polypeptide(L)'
;MFRIVKNRNKLLGMNARNLRFIRPNNPKKAIRLADDKLLSKKILKKGGIPVPKLVAKIRNYEDLDNFNWNILPNSFALKPTRGFGGEGIIVVYGKKKNRPDAWIKADGSIITIEDFKNHIRNILDGSFSLSGVPDTAFFEERLRLLKLFKPYSFKGIPDIRVIVYNKVPVMAMLRLPTRESGGKANLQQGAVGVGIDLASGVTTTAVQGKKSTIIDTIPNSRLSVSGLRIPFWREILELAVKTQEISGLGFLGADVAIDKERGPVFLEVNARAGLSIQVANQAGLQERMERVEGIKIKTIKRGVNVGMDLFGGEIEEEVEDISGRRVIGIIEKVKLTGRIEKDFEVEAKIDTGAGFTSIDLELAKNLGFGKTIEAYEKLNVRYEDIKDLTVKEREAIFKGIPYLETTAIVHSSHGTTYRPMVKIRIVMDKRVIYSRATIIDRAHLKYPIIVGSKDLGRFLIDVNK
;
A
#
# COMPACT_ATOMS: atom_id res chain seq x y z
N MET A 1 6.12 9.34 29.64
CA MET A 1 5.93 8.17 30.52
C MET A 1 4.46 7.70 30.59
N PHE A 2 3.47 8.60 30.73
CA PHE A 2 2.04 8.24 30.81
C PHE A 2 1.40 7.64 29.53
N ARG A 3 1.93 7.93 28.32
CA ARG A 3 1.39 7.40 27.05
C ARG A 3 1.72 5.90 26.83
N ILE A 4 2.82 5.41 27.41
CA ILE A 4 3.26 4.00 27.30
C ILE A 4 2.37 3.07 28.15
N VAL A 5 1.92 3.55 29.33
CA VAL A 5 1.03 2.77 30.21
C VAL A 5 -0.39 2.69 29.63
N LYS A 6 -0.88 3.77 28.99
CA LYS A 6 -2.22 3.83 28.38
C LYS A 6 -2.41 2.89 27.17
N ASN A 7 -1.33 2.47 26.51
CA ASN A 7 -1.38 1.63 25.32
C ASN A 7 -1.21 0.12 25.57
N ARG A 8 -0.90 -0.33 26.80
CA ARG A 8 -0.72 -1.76 27.08
C ARG A 8 -1.96 -2.59 26.82
N ASN A 9 -3.15 -2.08 27.17
CA ASN A 9 -4.42 -2.78 26.97
C ASN A 9 -4.81 -2.89 25.48
N LYS A 10 -4.17 -2.11 24.61
CA LYS A 10 -4.39 -2.13 23.15
C LYS A 10 -3.54 -3.19 22.45
N LEU A 11 -2.48 -3.70 23.10
CA LEU A 11 -1.63 -4.73 22.54
C LEU A 11 -2.26 -6.11 22.74
N LEU A 12 -2.30 -6.88 21.67
CA LEU A 12 -2.73 -8.27 21.71
C LEU A 12 -1.55 -9.15 22.14
N GLY A 13 -1.73 -9.92 23.22
CA GLY A 13 -0.81 -10.99 23.62
C GLY A 13 -1.18 -12.35 22.99
N MET A 14 -0.22 -13.29 22.95
CA MET A 14 -0.44 -14.62 22.35
C MET A 14 -1.58 -15.41 23.01
N ASN A 15 -1.67 -15.35 24.35
CA ASN A 15 -2.74 -16.01 25.11
C ASN A 15 -4.11 -15.39 24.80
N ALA A 16 -4.21 -14.06 24.83
CA ALA A 16 -5.44 -13.35 24.47
C ALA A 16 -5.87 -13.65 23.03
N ARG A 17 -4.93 -13.64 22.06
CA ARG A 17 -5.20 -14.03 20.66
C ARG A 17 -5.82 -15.43 20.59
N ASN A 18 -5.21 -16.39 21.26
CA ASN A 18 -5.65 -17.78 21.22
C ASN A 18 -7.02 -17.97 21.89
N LEU A 19 -7.24 -17.36 23.05
CA LEU A 19 -8.44 -17.56 23.86
C LEU A 19 -9.65 -16.72 23.40
N ARG A 20 -9.43 -15.47 22.98
CA ARG A 20 -10.52 -14.53 22.62
C ARG A 20 -10.87 -14.59 21.14
N PHE A 21 -9.88 -14.72 20.25
CA PHE A 21 -10.12 -14.55 18.82
C PHE A 21 -10.04 -15.86 18.02
N ILE A 22 -9.08 -16.73 18.34
CA ILE A 22 -8.91 -18.00 17.59
C ILE A 22 -9.87 -19.07 18.09
N ARG A 23 -9.83 -19.45 19.38
CA ARG A 23 -10.65 -20.57 19.89
C ARG A 23 -12.16 -20.40 19.64
N PRO A 24 -12.75 -19.20 19.83
CA PRO A 24 -14.20 -19.02 19.62
C PRO A 24 -14.58 -18.97 18.13
N ASN A 25 -13.69 -18.45 17.27
CA ASN A 25 -14.04 -18.12 15.88
C ASN A 25 -13.39 -19.02 14.82
N ASN A 26 -12.42 -19.87 15.17
CA ASN A 26 -11.77 -20.80 14.25
C ASN A 26 -12.15 -22.24 14.58
N PRO A 27 -13.10 -22.85 13.84
CA PRO A 27 -13.46 -24.25 14.04
C PRO A 27 -12.25 -25.17 13.87
N LYS A 28 -12.16 -26.25 14.67
CA LYS A 28 -11.06 -27.24 14.59
C LYS A 28 -10.86 -27.80 13.18
N LYS A 29 -11.93 -27.94 12.39
CA LYS A 29 -11.86 -28.38 10.98
C LYS A 29 -11.18 -27.35 10.08
N ALA A 30 -11.50 -26.06 10.26
CA ALA A 30 -10.88 -24.97 9.51
C ALA A 30 -9.39 -24.79 9.86
N ILE A 31 -9.03 -24.96 11.14
CA ILE A 31 -7.63 -24.96 11.58
C ILE A 31 -6.85 -26.10 10.93
N ARG A 32 -7.37 -27.33 10.96
CA ARG A 32 -6.73 -28.49 10.30
C ARG A 32 -6.56 -28.29 8.79
N LEU A 33 -7.50 -27.60 8.15
CA LEU A 33 -7.41 -27.22 6.74
C LEU A 33 -6.28 -26.22 6.49
N ALA A 34 -6.13 -25.22 7.35
CA ALA A 34 -5.06 -24.22 7.27
C ALA A 34 -3.67 -24.82 7.51
N ASP A 35 -3.56 -25.76 8.46
CA ASP A 35 -2.30 -26.43 8.81
C ASP A 35 -1.79 -27.37 7.69
N ASP A 36 -2.62 -27.68 6.67
CA ASP A 36 -2.27 -28.46 5.47
C ASP A 36 -2.18 -27.57 4.22
N LYS A 37 -0.95 -27.31 3.74
CA LYS A 37 -0.70 -26.46 2.56
C LYS A 37 -1.30 -26.99 1.25
N LEU A 38 -1.39 -28.30 1.07
CA LEU A 38 -1.96 -28.87 -0.15
C LEU A 38 -3.49 -28.77 -0.14
N LEU A 39 -4.11 -29.06 0.99
CA LEU A 39 -5.56 -28.97 1.15
C LEU A 39 -6.04 -27.52 1.07
N SER A 40 -5.39 -26.61 1.79
CA SER A 40 -5.69 -25.18 1.71
C SER A 40 -5.58 -24.66 0.28
N LYS A 41 -4.47 -24.92 -0.43
CA LYS A 41 -4.31 -24.50 -1.84
C LYS A 41 -5.37 -25.07 -2.76
N LYS A 42 -5.76 -26.34 -2.58
CA LYS A 42 -6.83 -26.96 -3.38
C LYS A 42 -8.16 -26.21 -3.20
N ILE A 43 -8.50 -25.85 -1.97
CA ILE A 43 -9.76 -25.18 -1.64
C ILE A 43 -9.73 -23.72 -2.12
N LEU A 44 -8.62 -23.01 -1.90
CA LEU A 44 -8.41 -21.66 -2.42
C LEU A 44 -8.51 -21.60 -3.95
N LYS A 45 -7.85 -22.52 -4.65
CA LYS A 45 -7.94 -22.62 -6.10
C LYS A 45 -9.38 -22.83 -6.59
N LYS A 46 -10.15 -23.70 -5.92
CA LYS A 46 -11.58 -23.92 -6.23
C LYS A 46 -12.41 -22.66 -5.99
N GLY A 47 -12.07 -21.84 -5.00
CA GLY A 47 -12.70 -20.55 -4.74
C GLY A 47 -12.22 -19.40 -5.64
N GLY A 48 -11.41 -19.69 -6.67
CA GLY A 48 -10.88 -18.67 -7.59
C GLY A 48 -9.87 -17.74 -6.94
N ILE A 49 -9.07 -18.23 -5.98
CA ILE A 49 -7.91 -17.53 -5.43
C ILE A 49 -6.66 -17.96 -6.21
N PRO A 50 -5.87 -17.04 -6.77
CA PRO A 50 -4.61 -17.37 -7.43
C PRO A 50 -3.63 -18.01 -6.44
N VAL A 51 -3.14 -19.20 -6.74
CA VAL A 51 -2.14 -19.93 -5.96
C VAL A 51 -1.05 -20.48 -6.88
N PRO A 52 0.18 -20.73 -6.40
CA PRO A 52 1.23 -21.36 -7.20
C PRO A 52 0.76 -22.71 -7.74
N LYS A 53 1.10 -23.01 -9.01
CA LYS A 53 0.69 -24.28 -9.63
C LYS A 53 1.44 -25.45 -8.98
N LEU A 54 0.68 -26.41 -8.46
CA LEU A 54 1.23 -27.70 -8.03
C LEU A 54 1.76 -28.45 -9.26
N VAL A 55 3.02 -28.87 -9.21
CA VAL A 55 3.70 -29.66 -10.25
C VAL A 55 3.58 -31.14 -9.95
N ALA A 56 3.98 -31.55 -8.74
CA ALA A 56 3.98 -32.94 -8.31
C ALA A 56 3.95 -33.04 -6.78
N LYS A 57 3.68 -34.24 -6.25
CA LYS A 57 3.72 -34.55 -4.82
C LYS A 57 4.17 -35.99 -4.59
N ILE A 58 4.82 -36.22 -3.45
CA ILE A 58 5.39 -37.50 -3.03
C ILE A 58 4.91 -37.74 -1.60
N ARG A 59 4.08 -38.78 -1.41
CA ARG A 59 3.40 -39.05 -0.13
C ARG A 59 4.11 -40.06 0.74
N ASN A 60 4.90 -40.96 0.15
CA ASN A 60 5.57 -42.06 0.82
C ASN A 60 6.86 -42.44 0.06
N TYR A 61 7.59 -43.42 0.58
CA TYR A 61 8.85 -43.89 -0.03
C TYR A 61 8.65 -44.56 -1.39
N GLU A 62 7.55 -45.29 -1.58
CA GLU A 62 7.21 -45.91 -2.87
C GLU A 62 6.96 -44.86 -3.97
N ASP A 63 6.23 -43.78 -3.66
CA ASP A 63 6.04 -42.62 -4.53
C ASP A 63 7.41 -42.00 -4.90
N LEU A 64 8.37 -41.96 -3.95
CA LEU A 64 9.70 -41.38 -4.14
C LEU A 64 10.56 -42.24 -5.08
N ASP A 65 10.57 -43.55 -4.85
CA ASP A 65 11.41 -44.48 -5.62
C ASP A 65 10.94 -44.59 -7.07
N ASN A 66 9.62 -44.51 -7.30
CA ASN A 66 9.01 -44.54 -8.62
C ASN A 66 8.86 -43.15 -9.28
N PHE A 67 9.38 -42.09 -8.66
CA PHE A 67 9.17 -40.72 -9.13
C PHE A 67 9.90 -40.43 -10.46
N ASN A 68 9.17 -40.00 -11.48
CA ASN A 68 9.76 -39.54 -12.74
C ASN A 68 10.24 -38.08 -12.65
N TRP A 69 11.55 -37.90 -12.46
CA TRP A 69 12.19 -36.58 -12.33
C TRP A 69 12.13 -35.70 -13.59
N ASN A 70 11.85 -36.28 -14.77
CA ASN A 70 11.79 -35.53 -16.02
C ASN A 70 10.57 -34.60 -16.12
N ILE A 71 9.51 -34.86 -15.32
CA ILE A 71 8.32 -34.00 -15.29
C ILE A 71 8.61 -32.63 -14.64
N LEU A 72 9.69 -32.53 -13.86
CA LEU A 72 10.02 -31.31 -13.15
C LEU A 72 10.53 -30.23 -14.11
N PRO A 73 9.99 -29.00 -14.01
CA PRO A 73 10.40 -27.90 -14.86
C PRO A 73 11.84 -27.45 -14.55
N ASN A 74 12.33 -26.50 -15.34
CA ASN A 74 13.66 -25.91 -15.12
C ASN A 74 13.77 -25.19 -13.77
N SER A 75 12.66 -24.68 -13.22
CA SER A 75 12.66 -23.99 -11.95
C SER A 75 11.38 -24.25 -11.16
N PHE A 76 11.51 -24.54 -9.88
CA PHE A 76 10.41 -24.89 -8.98
C PHE A 76 10.81 -24.64 -7.51
N ALA A 77 9.84 -24.80 -6.61
CA ALA A 77 10.09 -24.90 -5.18
C ALA A 77 9.61 -26.27 -4.66
N LEU A 78 10.47 -26.96 -3.91
CA LEU A 78 10.14 -28.15 -3.14
C LEU A 78 9.79 -27.72 -1.71
N LYS A 79 8.67 -28.20 -1.18
CA LYS A 79 8.18 -27.82 0.15
C LYS A 79 7.57 -29.01 0.90
N PRO A 80 7.73 -29.07 2.24
CA PRO A 80 6.91 -29.90 3.11
C PRO A 80 5.48 -29.33 3.24
N THR A 81 4.49 -30.20 3.37
CA THR A 81 3.08 -29.79 3.52
C THR A 81 2.82 -29.15 4.89
N ARG A 82 3.46 -29.65 5.94
CA ARG A 82 3.32 -29.20 7.34
C ARG A 82 4.54 -28.46 7.88
N GLY A 83 5.48 -28.06 7.01
CA GLY A 83 6.72 -27.42 7.45
C GLY A 83 6.51 -26.10 8.18
N PHE A 84 7.27 -25.88 9.24
CA PHE A 84 7.21 -24.68 10.08
C PHE A 84 8.28 -23.64 9.67
N GLY A 85 7.97 -22.35 9.76
CA GLY A 85 8.98 -21.27 9.65
C GLY A 85 9.76 -21.19 8.33
N GLY A 86 9.29 -21.85 7.26
CA GLY A 86 10.01 -21.97 5.99
C GLY A 86 11.14 -23.00 6.00
N GLU A 87 11.14 -23.93 6.95
CA GLU A 87 12.04 -25.08 6.98
C GLU A 87 11.64 -26.13 5.95
N GLY A 88 12.63 -26.90 5.49
CA GLY A 88 12.44 -27.89 4.43
C GLY A 88 12.20 -27.33 3.02
N ILE A 89 12.15 -25.99 2.84
CA ILE A 89 11.92 -25.37 1.53
C ILE A 89 13.23 -25.33 0.74
N ILE A 90 13.22 -25.90 -0.46
CA ILE A 90 14.31 -25.78 -1.45
C ILE A 90 13.76 -25.07 -2.68
N VAL A 91 14.46 -24.02 -3.15
CA VAL A 91 14.10 -23.27 -4.34
C VAL A 91 15.21 -23.38 -5.38
N VAL A 92 14.84 -23.77 -6.61
CA VAL A 92 15.78 -23.89 -7.73
C VAL A 92 15.41 -22.96 -8.88
N TYR A 93 16.42 -22.43 -9.55
CA TYR A 93 16.31 -21.36 -10.55
C TYR A 93 16.50 -21.83 -11.99
N GLY A 94 17.12 -22.99 -12.18
CA GLY A 94 17.39 -23.56 -13.49
C GLY A 94 17.91 -25.00 -13.37
N LYS A 95 17.73 -25.80 -14.43
CA LYS A 95 18.50 -27.03 -14.63
C LYS A 95 19.95 -26.68 -14.95
N LYS A 96 20.88 -27.51 -14.51
CA LYS A 96 22.31 -27.35 -14.83
C LYS A 96 22.55 -27.76 -16.29
N LYS A 97 23.21 -26.90 -17.08
CA LYS A 97 23.62 -27.24 -18.44
C LYS A 97 24.55 -28.46 -18.40
N ASN A 98 24.33 -29.43 -19.29
CA ASN A 98 25.08 -30.68 -19.43
C ASN A 98 25.02 -31.62 -18.21
N ARG A 99 24.07 -31.40 -17.29
CA ARG A 99 23.85 -32.28 -16.14
C ARG A 99 22.34 -32.41 -15.85
N PRO A 100 21.61 -33.28 -16.57
CA PRO A 100 20.15 -33.34 -16.53
C PRO A 100 19.58 -33.83 -15.19
N ASP A 101 20.40 -34.48 -14.37
CA ASP A 101 20.14 -34.92 -12.99
C ASP A 101 20.29 -33.81 -11.94
N ALA A 102 20.55 -32.56 -12.35
CA ALA A 102 20.89 -31.50 -11.41
C ALA A 102 20.26 -30.13 -11.72
N TRP A 103 20.03 -29.37 -10.65
CA TRP A 103 19.51 -28.01 -10.65
C TRP A 103 20.42 -27.05 -9.90
N ILE A 104 20.18 -25.75 -10.09
CA ILE A 104 20.93 -24.66 -9.47
C ILE A 104 20.04 -23.96 -8.44
N LYS A 105 20.51 -23.87 -7.19
CA LYS A 105 19.84 -23.17 -6.08
C LYS A 105 20.06 -21.64 -6.15
N ALA A 106 19.36 -20.89 -5.30
CA ALA A 106 19.47 -19.43 -5.19
C ALA A 106 20.89 -18.92 -4.91
N ASP A 107 21.69 -19.73 -4.24
CA ASP A 107 23.07 -19.44 -3.87
C ASP A 107 24.09 -19.81 -4.96
N GLY A 108 23.64 -20.40 -6.08
CA GLY A 108 24.49 -20.86 -7.18
C GLY A 108 25.01 -22.29 -7.00
N SER A 109 24.82 -22.90 -5.84
CA SER A 109 25.22 -24.29 -5.61
C SER A 109 24.29 -25.27 -6.33
N ILE A 110 24.84 -26.44 -6.64
CA ILE A 110 24.16 -27.49 -7.40
C ILE A 110 23.43 -28.42 -6.43
N ILE A 111 22.25 -28.89 -6.83
CA ILE A 111 21.50 -29.92 -6.13
C ILE A 111 21.13 -31.03 -7.13
N THR A 112 21.43 -32.27 -6.79
CA THR A 112 21.20 -33.45 -7.62
C THR A 112 19.89 -34.15 -7.27
N ILE A 113 19.47 -35.10 -8.11
CA ILE A 113 18.34 -35.99 -7.80
C ILE A 113 18.54 -36.72 -6.47
N GLU A 114 19.75 -37.21 -6.18
CA GLU A 114 19.99 -37.95 -4.93
C GLU A 114 19.90 -37.03 -3.70
N ASP A 115 20.37 -35.79 -3.81
CA ASP A 115 20.18 -34.79 -2.76
C ASP A 115 18.69 -34.51 -2.51
N PHE A 116 17.89 -34.41 -3.58
CA PHE A 116 16.44 -34.27 -3.44
C PHE A 116 15.81 -35.50 -2.79
N LYS A 117 16.21 -36.72 -3.17
CA LYS A 117 15.71 -37.95 -2.54
C LYS A 117 15.99 -37.94 -1.04
N ASN A 118 17.23 -37.68 -0.63
CA ASN A 118 17.60 -37.57 0.78
C ASN A 118 16.79 -36.51 1.52
N HIS A 119 16.63 -35.33 0.93
CA HIS A 119 15.83 -34.27 1.52
C HIS A 119 14.35 -34.63 1.63
N ILE A 120 13.79 -35.33 0.65
CA ILE A 120 12.40 -35.79 0.67
C ILE A 120 12.22 -36.89 1.73
N ARG A 121 13.17 -37.81 1.89
CA ARG A 121 13.15 -38.80 3.00
C ARG A 121 13.01 -38.08 4.35
N ASN A 122 13.83 -37.05 4.60
CA ASN A 122 13.71 -36.23 5.82
C ASN A 122 12.33 -35.53 5.95
N ILE A 123 11.71 -35.10 4.83
CA ILE A 123 10.34 -34.57 4.85
C ILE A 123 9.35 -35.68 5.25
N LEU A 124 9.44 -36.85 4.64
CA LEU A 124 8.55 -37.99 4.90
C LEU A 124 8.69 -38.48 6.34
N ASP A 125 9.90 -38.46 6.91
CA ASP A 125 10.21 -38.75 8.31
C ASP A 125 9.71 -37.66 9.28
N GLY A 126 9.25 -36.52 8.76
CA GLY A 126 8.67 -35.46 9.56
C GLY A 126 9.68 -34.49 10.17
N SER A 127 10.96 -34.51 9.74
CA SER A 127 12.05 -33.69 10.31
C SER A 127 11.79 -32.18 10.29
N PHE A 128 10.92 -31.71 9.39
CA PHE A 128 10.58 -30.29 9.25
C PHE A 128 9.19 -29.93 9.80
N SER A 129 8.46 -30.93 10.32
CA SER A 129 7.14 -30.73 10.91
C SER A 129 7.28 -30.36 12.39
N LEU A 130 6.38 -29.52 12.91
CA LEU A 130 6.43 -29.07 14.31
C LEU A 130 6.35 -30.21 15.33
N SER A 131 5.73 -31.33 14.96
CA SER A 131 5.44 -32.46 15.85
C SER A 131 6.22 -33.74 15.48
N GLY A 132 7.18 -33.66 14.55
CA GLY A 132 7.91 -34.84 14.08
C GLY A 132 7.03 -35.90 13.44
N VAL A 133 5.88 -35.50 12.87
CA VAL A 133 4.92 -36.41 12.26
C VAL A 133 5.24 -36.61 10.78
N PRO A 134 4.99 -37.80 10.22
CA PRO A 134 5.15 -38.02 8.79
C PRO A 134 4.41 -36.98 7.95
N ASP A 135 5.08 -36.50 6.91
CA ASP A 135 4.61 -35.41 6.05
C ASP A 135 4.64 -35.80 4.57
N THR A 136 4.11 -34.93 3.72
CA THR A 136 4.13 -35.07 2.26
C THR A 136 5.00 -33.98 1.66
N ALA A 137 5.93 -34.36 0.79
CA ALA A 137 6.71 -33.44 -0.01
C ALA A 137 5.96 -33.06 -1.29
N PHE A 138 6.04 -31.80 -1.70
CA PHE A 138 5.44 -31.37 -2.96
C PHE A 138 6.27 -30.34 -3.69
N PHE A 139 6.15 -30.38 -5.02
CA PHE A 139 6.79 -29.46 -5.94
C PHE A 139 5.76 -28.48 -6.47
N GLU A 140 6.10 -27.20 -6.44
CA GLU A 140 5.27 -26.16 -7.01
C GLU A 140 6.08 -25.21 -7.89
N GLU A 141 5.34 -24.51 -8.73
CA GLU A 141 5.88 -23.42 -9.52
C GLU A 141 6.58 -22.37 -8.65
N ARG A 142 7.77 -21.94 -9.10
CA ARG A 142 8.53 -20.87 -8.44
C ARG A 142 7.99 -19.51 -8.87
N LEU A 143 7.65 -18.66 -7.90
CA LEU A 143 7.27 -17.28 -8.15
C LEU A 143 8.45 -16.42 -8.64
N ARG A 144 8.14 -15.42 -9.45
CA ARG A 144 9.10 -14.48 -10.01
C ARG A 144 9.01 -13.14 -9.30
N LEU A 145 10.16 -12.72 -8.73
CA LEU A 145 10.27 -11.47 -8.01
C LEU A 145 9.90 -10.27 -8.90
N LEU A 146 8.95 -9.46 -8.43
CA LEU A 146 8.61 -8.18 -9.03
C LEU A 146 9.82 -7.23 -9.01
N LYS A 147 10.06 -6.49 -10.11
CA LYS A 147 11.22 -5.58 -10.23
C LYS A 147 11.31 -4.58 -9.07
N LEU A 148 10.17 -4.06 -8.61
CA LEU A 148 10.06 -3.14 -7.48
C LEU A 148 10.77 -3.65 -6.21
N PHE A 149 10.67 -4.95 -5.94
CA PHE A 149 11.22 -5.54 -4.71
C PHE A 149 12.67 -5.99 -4.82
N LYS A 150 13.27 -5.97 -6.02
CA LYS A 150 14.67 -6.41 -6.21
C LYS A 150 15.67 -5.68 -5.31
N PRO A 151 15.60 -4.34 -5.13
CA PRO A 151 16.55 -3.63 -4.27
C PRO A 151 16.38 -3.95 -2.77
N TYR A 152 15.21 -4.47 -2.39
CA TYR A 152 14.80 -4.65 -0.99
C TYR A 152 14.86 -6.09 -0.49
N SER A 153 15.04 -7.07 -1.39
CA SER A 153 14.96 -8.49 -1.05
C SER A 153 16.27 -9.22 -1.32
N PHE A 154 16.77 -9.93 -0.30
CA PHE A 154 17.91 -10.83 -0.44
C PHE A 154 17.45 -12.25 -0.79
N LYS A 155 17.76 -12.73 -2.00
CA LYS A 155 17.63 -14.15 -2.43
C LYS A 155 16.31 -14.84 -2.03
N GLY A 156 15.18 -14.15 -2.14
CA GLY A 156 13.87 -14.68 -1.79
C GLY A 156 12.72 -13.92 -2.46
N ILE A 157 11.49 -14.27 -2.08
CA ILE A 157 10.28 -13.56 -2.49
C ILE A 157 9.71 -12.87 -1.25
N PRO A 158 9.57 -11.54 -1.24
CA PRO A 158 8.79 -10.85 -0.24
C PRO A 158 7.35 -11.32 -0.23
N ASP A 159 6.76 -11.31 0.95
CA ASP A 159 5.34 -11.57 1.11
C ASP A 159 4.70 -10.46 1.93
N ILE A 160 3.39 -10.31 1.75
CA ILE A 160 2.54 -9.36 2.42
C ILE A 160 1.62 -10.17 3.30
N ARG A 161 1.75 -9.98 4.61
CA ARG A 161 0.85 -10.57 5.59
C ARG A 161 -0.29 -9.60 5.87
N VAL A 162 -1.52 -10.05 5.66
CA VAL A 162 -2.74 -9.33 6.06
C VAL A 162 -3.44 -10.12 7.15
N ILE A 163 -3.68 -9.49 8.30
CA ILE A 163 -4.54 -10.04 9.35
C ILE A 163 -5.97 -9.62 9.05
N VAL A 164 -6.86 -10.61 9.00
CA VAL A 164 -8.30 -10.42 8.77
C VAL A 164 -9.06 -10.99 9.96
N TYR A 165 -10.03 -10.22 10.45
CA TYR A 165 -10.97 -10.63 11.50
C TYR A 165 -12.36 -10.14 11.17
N ASN A 166 -13.37 -10.98 11.38
CA ASN A 166 -14.76 -10.67 11.07
C ASN A 166 -14.96 -10.07 9.65
N LYS A 167 -14.27 -10.66 8.65
CA LYS A 167 -14.25 -10.23 7.24
C LYS A 167 -13.72 -8.81 6.99
N VAL A 168 -12.98 -8.24 7.94
CA VAL A 168 -12.35 -6.93 7.83
C VAL A 168 -10.83 -7.10 7.93
N PRO A 169 -10.03 -6.58 6.97
CA PRO A 169 -8.59 -6.45 7.14
C PRO A 169 -8.31 -5.48 8.29
N VAL A 170 -7.57 -5.90 9.30
CA VAL A 170 -7.31 -5.09 10.51
C VAL A 170 -5.88 -4.57 10.57
N MET A 171 -4.94 -5.26 9.91
CA MET A 171 -3.53 -4.87 9.93
C MET A 171 -2.78 -5.59 8.82
N ALA A 172 -1.74 -4.97 8.26
CA ALA A 172 -0.89 -5.60 7.27
C ALA A 172 0.59 -5.26 7.46
N MET A 173 1.47 -6.13 6.95
CA MET A 173 2.90 -5.84 6.87
C MET A 173 3.53 -6.50 5.65
N LEU A 174 4.52 -5.83 5.07
CA LEU A 174 5.45 -6.40 4.11
C LEU A 174 6.55 -7.13 4.88
N ARG A 175 6.91 -8.34 4.45
CA ARG A 175 8.05 -9.10 4.98
C ARG A 175 9.11 -9.26 3.92
N LEU A 176 10.31 -8.81 4.24
CA LEU A 176 11.45 -8.75 3.34
C LEU A 176 12.52 -9.76 3.76
N PRO A 177 12.85 -10.73 2.88
CA PRO A 177 13.99 -11.61 3.05
C PRO A 177 15.31 -10.85 3.20
N THR A 178 16.10 -11.25 4.20
CA THR A 178 17.44 -10.70 4.49
C THR A 178 18.51 -11.79 4.41
N ARG A 179 19.78 -11.38 4.47
CA ARG A 179 20.92 -12.29 4.63
C ARG A 179 20.82 -13.13 5.90
N GLU A 180 20.45 -12.49 7.01
CA GLU A 180 20.30 -13.14 8.33
C GLU A 180 19.23 -14.25 8.29
N SER A 181 18.12 -14.00 7.60
CA SER A 181 17.05 -15.00 7.39
C SER A 181 17.36 -16.09 6.36
N GLY A 182 18.56 -16.09 5.76
CA GLY A 182 18.91 -17.02 4.68
C GLY A 182 18.03 -16.86 3.44
N GLY A 183 17.49 -15.67 3.19
CA GLY A 183 16.57 -15.40 2.07
C GLY A 183 15.12 -15.80 2.32
N LYS A 184 14.69 -15.93 3.59
CA LYS A 184 13.31 -16.25 3.97
C LYS A 184 12.58 -15.05 4.54
N ALA A 185 11.29 -14.90 4.24
CA ALA A 185 10.45 -13.83 4.79
C ALA A 185 9.93 -14.16 6.22
N ASN A 186 10.84 -14.57 7.10
CA ASN A 186 10.53 -14.95 8.49
C ASN A 186 11.20 -14.00 9.49
N LEU A 187 10.41 -13.12 10.11
CA LEU A 187 10.92 -12.13 11.09
C LEU A 187 11.68 -12.78 12.25
N GLN A 188 11.26 -13.97 12.70
CA GLN A 188 11.92 -14.66 13.81
C GLN A 188 13.35 -15.10 13.46
N GLN A 189 13.64 -15.26 12.16
CA GLN A 189 14.95 -15.64 11.63
C GLN A 189 15.76 -14.42 11.14
N GLY A 190 15.36 -13.18 11.47
CA GLY A 190 16.12 -11.98 11.07
C GLY A 190 15.63 -11.29 9.80
N ALA A 191 14.45 -11.66 9.28
CA ALA A 191 13.83 -10.90 8.20
C ALA A 191 13.35 -9.53 8.69
N VAL A 192 13.15 -8.61 7.75
CA VAL A 192 12.56 -7.30 8.02
C VAL A 192 11.04 -7.38 7.85
N GLY A 193 10.28 -6.81 8.77
CA GLY A 193 8.85 -6.54 8.63
C GLY A 193 8.60 -5.05 8.54
N VAL A 194 7.73 -4.62 7.66
CA VAL A 194 7.39 -3.20 7.48
C VAL A 194 5.88 -3.05 7.56
N GLY A 195 5.38 -2.18 8.44
CA GLY A 195 3.94 -1.91 8.53
C GLY A 195 3.40 -1.38 7.20
N ILE A 196 2.10 -1.54 6.97
CA ILE A 196 1.44 -1.00 5.78
C ILE A 196 0.15 -0.33 6.22
N ASP A 197 0.00 0.95 5.87
CA ASP A 197 -1.22 1.69 6.05
C ASP A 197 -2.34 1.11 5.17
N LEU A 198 -3.49 0.76 5.78
CA LEU A 198 -4.53 0.04 5.05
C LEU A 198 -5.22 0.90 3.98
N ALA A 199 -5.34 2.21 4.17
CA ALA A 199 -6.03 3.09 3.23
C ALA A 199 -5.20 3.33 1.97
N SER A 200 -3.93 3.67 2.15
CA SER A 200 -3.02 4.06 1.06
C SER A 200 -2.26 2.89 0.43
N GLY A 201 -2.04 1.81 1.20
CA GLY A 201 -1.12 0.74 0.83
C GLY A 201 0.34 1.16 0.86
N VAL A 202 0.67 2.24 1.57
CA VAL A 202 2.02 2.76 1.73
C VAL A 202 2.65 2.15 2.98
N THR A 203 3.90 1.73 2.85
CA THR A 203 4.65 1.16 3.97
C THR A 203 5.05 2.22 5.00
N THR A 204 5.06 1.82 6.27
CA THR A 204 5.31 2.70 7.42
C THR A 204 6.60 2.34 8.14
N THR A 205 6.53 1.89 9.40
CA THR A 205 7.69 1.61 10.23
C THR A 205 8.28 0.25 9.88
N ALA A 206 9.61 0.19 9.78
CA ALA A 206 10.33 -1.07 9.59
C ALA A 206 10.88 -1.61 10.91
N VAL A 207 10.84 -2.93 11.06
CA VAL A 207 11.37 -3.68 12.19
C VAL A 207 12.17 -4.89 11.72
N GLN A 208 13.17 -5.31 12.48
CA GLN A 208 13.97 -6.50 12.17
C GLN A 208 13.98 -7.52 13.32
N GLY A 209 13.96 -8.79 12.91
CA GLY A 209 14.35 -9.89 13.79
C GLY A 209 13.34 -10.22 14.88
N LYS A 210 13.73 -11.17 15.73
CA LYS A 210 12.88 -11.67 16.83
C LYS A 210 12.46 -10.58 17.82
N LYS A 211 13.37 -9.63 18.11
CA LYS A 211 13.10 -8.51 19.02
C LYS A 211 12.25 -7.41 18.38
N SER A 212 11.98 -7.49 17.06
CA SER A 212 11.25 -6.46 16.31
C SER A 212 11.84 -5.07 16.52
N THR A 213 13.17 -4.97 16.48
CA THR A 213 13.89 -3.71 16.66
C THR A 213 13.56 -2.79 15.49
N ILE A 214 13.16 -1.54 15.77
CA ILE A 214 12.88 -0.54 14.74
C ILE A 214 14.17 -0.21 13.99
N ILE A 215 14.07 -0.11 12.66
CA ILE A 215 15.17 0.25 11.77
C ILE A 215 14.70 1.32 10.78
N ASP A 216 15.61 2.21 10.36
CA ASP A 216 15.31 3.24 9.36
C ASP A 216 15.59 2.78 7.93
N THR A 217 16.53 1.83 7.78
CA THR A 217 17.00 1.31 6.49
C THR A 217 17.12 -0.21 6.52
N ILE A 218 17.03 -0.83 5.34
CA ILE A 218 17.24 -2.28 5.23
C ILE A 218 18.68 -2.63 5.64
N PRO A 219 18.89 -3.75 6.35
CA PRO A 219 20.23 -4.22 6.71
C PRO A 219 21.13 -4.39 5.47
N ASN A 220 22.32 -3.80 5.53
CA ASN A 220 23.30 -3.80 4.42
C ASN A 220 22.83 -3.01 3.18
N SER A 221 21.93 -2.05 3.36
CA SER A 221 21.44 -1.16 2.31
C SER A 221 21.23 0.24 2.88
N ARG A 222 21.29 1.27 2.01
CA ARG A 222 20.91 2.65 2.38
C ARG A 222 19.44 2.94 2.06
N LEU A 223 18.70 1.94 1.58
CA LEU A 223 17.31 2.11 1.17
C LEU A 223 16.39 2.09 2.39
N SER A 224 15.61 3.16 2.53
CA SER A 224 14.42 3.14 3.37
C SER A 224 13.32 2.35 2.67
N VAL A 225 12.55 1.63 3.48
CA VAL A 225 11.36 0.90 3.05
C VAL A 225 10.08 1.58 3.48
N SER A 226 10.15 2.71 4.18
CA SER A 226 9.00 3.56 4.49
C SER A 226 8.62 4.38 3.24
N GLY A 227 7.34 4.61 3.00
CA GLY A 227 6.85 5.36 1.84
C GLY A 227 6.75 4.54 0.54
N LEU A 228 7.06 3.25 0.55
CA LEU A 228 6.91 2.36 -0.59
C LEU A 228 5.43 2.02 -0.80
N ARG A 229 4.87 2.40 -1.95
CA ARG A 229 3.50 2.05 -2.32
C ARG A 229 3.43 0.61 -2.84
N ILE A 230 2.61 -0.22 -2.19
CA ILE A 230 2.41 -1.61 -2.58
C ILE A 230 1.47 -1.67 -3.79
N PRO A 231 1.90 -2.28 -4.91
CA PRO A 231 1.03 -2.41 -6.09
C PRO A 231 -0.09 -3.43 -5.82
N PHE A 232 -1.22 -3.28 -6.53
CA PHE A 232 -2.39 -4.16 -6.39
C PHE A 232 -3.00 -4.17 -4.98
N TRP A 233 -2.80 -3.11 -4.20
CA TRP A 233 -3.13 -3.11 -2.77
C TRP A 233 -4.57 -3.53 -2.45
N ARG A 234 -5.53 -2.90 -3.11
CA ARG A 234 -6.95 -3.21 -2.93
C ARG A 234 -7.28 -4.67 -3.28
N GLU A 235 -6.70 -5.19 -4.36
CA GLU A 235 -6.88 -6.58 -4.78
C GLU A 235 -6.30 -7.56 -3.74
N ILE A 236 -5.16 -7.24 -3.13
CA ILE A 236 -4.55 -8.04 -2.06
C ILE A 236 -5.48 -8.11 -0.84
N LEU A 237 -6.07 -6.97 -0.43
CA LEU A 237 -7.04 -6.94 0.67
C LEU A 237 -8.30 -7.74 0.34
N GLU A 238 -8.82 -7.61 -0.88
CA GLU A 238 -9.98 -8.37 -1.35
C GLU A 238 -9.70 -9.89 -1.37
N LEU A 239 -8.51 -10.31 -1.82
CA LEU A 239 -8.05 -11.70 -1.76
C LEU A 239 -7.95 -12.23 -0.34
N ALA A 240 -7.45 -11.42 0.60
CA ALA A 240 -7.34 -11.81 2.00
C ALA A 240 -8.72 -12.04 2.65
N VAL A 241 -9.68 -11.12 2.43
CA VAL A 241 -11.05 -11.26 2.92
C VAL A 241 -11.77 -12.44 2.27
N LYS A 242 -11.64 -12.60 0.95
CA LYS A 242 -12.22 -13.74 0.23
C LYS A 242 -11.67 -15.07 0.72
N THR A 243 -10.37 -15.13 1.02
CA THR A 243 -9.73 -16.32 1.61
C THR A 243 -10.28 -16.64 2.99
N GLN A 244 -10.62 -15.62 3.79
CA GLN A 244 -11.28 -15.84 5.07
C GLN A 244 -12.65 -16.52 4.90
N GLU A 245 -13.47 -16.03 3.95
CA GLU A 245 -14.78 -16.63 3.67
C GLU A 245 -14.66 -18.09 3.19
N ILE A 246 -13.72 -18.37 2.30
CA ILE A 246 -13.49 -19.71 1.74
C ILE A 246 -12.95 -20.69 2.80
N SER A 247 -12.03 -20.23 3.66
CA SER A 247 -11.40 -21.09 4.67
C SER A 247 -12.29 -21.37 5.88
N GLY A 248 -13.27 -20.51 6.14
CA GLY A 248 -14.14 -20.59 7.31
C GLY A 248 -13.43 -20.24 8.64
N LEU A 249 -12.27 -19.59 8.58
CA LEU A 249 -11.58 -19.07 9.76
C LEU A 249 -12.15 -17.70 10.14
N GLY A 250 -12.54 -17.47 11.39
CA GLY A 250 -12.91 -16.14 11.87
C GLY A 250 -11.72 -15.22 12.15
N PHE A 251 -10.55 -15.76 12.46
CA PHE A 251 -9.25 -15.10 12.54
C PHE A 251 -8.29 -15.70 11.52
N LEU A 252 -7.74 -14.88 10.63
CA LEU A 252 -6.87 -15.31 9.53
C LEU A 252 -5.62 -14.42 9.42
N GLY A 253 -4.45 -15.03 9.27
CA GLY A 253 -3.31 -14.38 8.61
C GLY A 253 -3.18 -14.88 7.18
N ALA A 254 -3.39 -14.00 6.22
CA ALA A 254 -3.24 -14.26 4.79
C ALA A 254 -1.84 -13.82 4.34
N ASP A 255 -1.06 -14.75 3.78
CA ASP A 255 0.26 -14.43 3.22
C ASP A 255 0.18 -14.40 1.69
N VAL A 256 0.45 -13.24 1.09
CA VAL A 256 0.31 -12.97 -0.35
C VAL A 256 1.64 -12.49 -0.91
N ALA A 257 2.10 -13.06 -2.02
CA ALA A 257 3.22 -12.53 -2.79
C ALA A 257 2.71 -11.77 -4.02
N ILE A 258 3.56 -10.93 -4.61
CA ILE A 258 3.29 -10.31 -5.90
C ILE A 258 4.25 -10.91 -6.93
N ASP A 259 3.70 -11.73 -7.82
CA ASP A 259 4.43 -12.29 -8.93
C ASP A 259 4.56 -11.27 -10.07
N LYS A 260 5.73 -11.24 -10.72
CA LYS A 260 6.02 -10.31 -11.81
C LYS A 260 5.00 -10.37 -12.96
N GLU A 261 4.48 -11.55 -13.29
CA GLU A 261 3.64 -11.76 -14.47
C GLU A 261 2.17 -11.92 -14.10
N ARG A 262 1.86 -12.49 -12.93
CA ARG A 262 0.49 -12.78 -12.52
C ARG A 262 -0.12 -11.80 -11.53
N GLY A 263 0.68 -10.88 -10.98
CA GLY A 263 0.21 -10.01 -9.91
C GLY A 263 0.06 -10.76 -8.58
N PRO A 264 -0.95 -10.45 -7.75
CA PRO A 264 -1.13 -11.08 -6.44
C PRO A 264 -1.31 -12.60 -6.50
N VAL A 265 -0.49 -13.34 -5.74
CA VAL A 265 -0.55 -14.80 -5.62
C VAL A 265 -0.55 -15.18 -4.14
N PHE A 266 -1.55 -15.95 -3.73
CA PHE A 266 -1.72 -16.40 -2.36
C PHE A 266 -0.76 -17.54 -2.02
N LEU A 267 0.03 -17.38 -0.95
CA LEU A 267 1.05 -18.34 -0.54
C LEU A 267 0.53 -19.35 0.48
N GLU A 268 -0.05 -18.85 1.57
CA GLU A 268 -0.32 -19.64 2.77
C GLU A 268 -1.43 -19.03 3.64
N VAL A 269 -2.25 -19.90 4.24
CA VAL A 269 -3.31 -19.56 5.20
C VAL A 269 -2.78 -19.84 6.60
N ASN A 270 -2.68 -18.81 7.44
CA ASN A 270 -2.21 -18.97 8.82
C ASN A 270 -3.36 -18.80 9.81
N ALA A 271 -3.76 -19.88 10.49
CA ALA A 271 -4.75 -19.82 11.56
C ALA A 271 -4.20 -19.18 12.86
N ARG A 272 -2.88 -19.03 13.00
CA ARG A 272 -2.18 -18.57 14.22
C ARG A 272 -1.08 -17.55 13.93
N ALA A 273 -1.40 -16.52 13.15
CA ALA A 273 -0.44 -15.51 12.71
C ALA A 273 0.31 -14.80 13.86
N GLY A 274 1.61 -14.56 13.67
CA GLY A 274 2.48 -13.89 14.64
C GLY A 274 2.09 -12.44 14.93
N LEU A 275 2.47 -11.95 16.11
CA LEU A 275 2.02 -10.66 16.66
C LEU A 275 3.00 -9.50 16.47
N SER A 276 4.19 -9.75 15.91
CA SER A 276 5.21 -8.72 15.62
C SER A 276 4.71 -7.65 14.63
N ILE A 277 3.66 -7.97 13.87
CA ILE A 277 2.97 -7.03 12.98
C ILE A 277 2.48 -5.77 13.72
N GLN A 278 2.14 -5.87 15.01
CA GLN A 278 1.77 -4.72 15.84
C GLN A 278 2.90 -3.72 15.99
N VAL A 279 4.13 -4.22 16.15
CA VAL A 279 5.32 -3.38 16.28
C VAL A 279 5.63 -2.71 14.95
N ALA A 280 5.51 -3.45 13.83
CA ALA A 280 5.72 -2.89 12.51
C ALA A 280 4.71 -1.78 12.15
N ASN A 281 3.49 -1.84 12.68
CA ASN A 281 2.44 -0.83 12.46
C ASN A 281 2.35 0.21 13.57
N GLN A 282 3.18 0.13 14.62
CA GLN A 282 3.10 0.98 15.83
C GLN A 282 1.68 1.05 16.45
N ALA A 283 0.87 0.00 16.24
CA ALA A 283 -0.54 -0.02 16.59
C ALA A 283 -0.93 -1.33 17.27
N GLY A 284 -1.87 -1.24 18.21
CA GLY A 284 -2.37 -2.36 18.98
C GLY A 284 -3.41 -3.18 18.23
N LEU A 285 -3.14 -4.48 18.02
CA LEU A 285 -4.06 -5.38 17.34
C LEU A 285 -5.30 -5.68 18.21
N GLN A 286 -5.21 -5.64 19.54
CA GLN A 286 -6.37 -5.91 20.42
C GLN A 286 -7.49 -4.90 20.16
N GLU A 287 -7.16 -3.61 20.15
CA GLU A 287 -8.12 -2.53 19.90
C GLU A 287 -8.74 -2.65 18.51
N ARG A 288 -7.93 -2.91 17.48
CA ARG A 288 -8.44 -3.03 16.11
C ARG A 288 -9.41 -4.20 15.96
N MET A 289 -9.11 -5.32 16.62
CA MET A 289 -9.97 -6.49 16.63
C MET A 289 -11.31 -6.23 17.32
N GLU A 290 -11.31 -5.53 18.45
CA GLU A 290 -12.52 -5.17 19.20
C GLU A 290 -13.41 -4.20 18.41
N ARG A 291 -12.83 -3.23 17.68
CA ARG A 291 -13.60 -2.27 16.87
C ARG A 291 -14.43 -2.92 15.76
N VAL A 292 -13.98 -4.04 15.21
CA VAL A 292 -14.71 -4.75 14.15
C VAL A 292 -15.54 -5.91 14.67
N GLU A 293 -15.47 -6.22 15.96
CA GLU A 293 -16.25 -7.28 16.57
C GLU A 293 -17.75 -6.97 16.46
N GLY A 294 -18.55 -7.94 16.03
CA GLY A 294 -20.00 -7.78 15.85
C GLY A 294 -20.45 -7.00 14.61
N ILE A 295 -19.54 -6.38 13.84
CA ILE A 295 -19.91 -5.70 12.59
C ILE A 295 -20.40 -6.73 11.56
N LYS A 296 -21.59 -6.50 10.97
CA LYS A 296 -22.13 -7.39 9.92
C LYS A 296 -21.58 -7.03 8.54
N ILE A 297 -20.61 -7.80 8.06
CA ILE A 297 -20.04 -7.65 6.72
C ILE A 297 -20.74 -8.59 5.72
N LYS A 298 -21.48 -8.00 4.77
CA LYS A 298 -22.24 -8.72 3.74
C LYS A 298 -21.46 -9.01 2.46
N THR A 299 -20.40 -8.24 2.16
CA THR A 299 -19.65 -8.35 0.91
C THR A 299 -18.17 -8.11 1.15
N ILE A 300 -17.31 -8.74 0.35
CA ILE A 300 -15.85 -8.56 0.38
C ILE A 300 -15.46 -7.08 0.30
N LYS A 301 -16.00 -6.34 -0.69
CA LYS A 301 -15.70 -4.91 -0.89
C LYS A 301 -16.02 -4.06 0.33
N ARG A 302 -17.16 -4.31 0.97
CA ARG A 302 -17.53 -3.63 2.24
C ARG A 302 -16.54 -3.95 3.36
N GLY A 303 -16.13 -5.21 3.49
CA GLY A 303 -15.12 -5.60 4.48
C GLY A 303 -13.80 -4.87 4.30
N VAL A 304 -13.33 -4.77 3.04
CA VAL A 304 -12.13 -4.02 2.68
C VAL A 304 -12.29 -2.53 2.98
N ASN A 305 -13.37 -1.88 2.51
CA ASN A 305 -13.60 -0.46 2.78
C ASN A 305 -13.65 -0.16 4.28
N VAL A 306 -14.37 -0.96 5.08
CA VAL A 306 -14.41 -0.78 6.54
C VAL A 306 -13.01 -0.88 7.16
N GLY A 307 -12.17 -1.81 6.70
CA GLY A 307 -10.79 -1.92 7.19
C GLY A 307 -9.93 -0.72 6.82
N MET A 308 -10.07 -0.24 5.58
CA MET A 308 -9.36 0.95 5.09
C MET A 308 -9.79 2.21 5.84
N ASP A 309 -11.09 2.39 6.06
CA ASP A 309 -11.66 3.58 6.71
C ASP A 309 -11.38 3.61 8.22
N LEU A 310 -11.36 2.46 8.91
CA LEU A 310 -11.16 2.39 10.36
C LEU A 310 -9.68 2.36 10.79
N PHE A 311 -8.79 1.87 9.93
CA PHE A 311 -7.40 1.54 10.29
C PHE A 311 -6.36 2.02 9.28
N GLY A 312 -6.76 2.90 8.36
CA GLY A 312 -5.86 3.57 7.43
C GLY A 312 -5.98 5.09 7.54
N GLY A 313 -5.04 5.80 6.94
CA GLY A 313 -4.95 7.25 7.05
C GLY A 313 -4.20 7.72 8.30
N GLU A 314 -3.69 6.80 9.13
CA GLU A 314 -2.97 7.13 10.37
C GLU A 314 -1.75 8.02 10.10
N ILE A 315 -1.07 7.85 8.95
CA ILE A 315 0.06 8.70 8.55
C ILE A 315 -0.41 10.11 8.20
N GLU A 316 -1.47 10.23 7.41
CA GLU A 316 -2.02 11.55 7.03
C GLU A 316 -2.50 12.25 8.30
N GLU A 317 -3.27 11.57 9.15
CA GLU A 317 -3.73 12.10 10.44
C GLU A 317 -2.58 12.49 11.36
N GLU A 318 -1.52 11.68 11.50
CA GLU A 318 -0.35 12.05 12.32
C GLU A 318 0.41 13.25 11.76
N VAL A 319 0.62 13.32 10.43
CA VAL A 319 1.26 14.47 9.78
C VAL A 319 0.40 15.72 9.92
N GLU A 320 -0.93 15.60 9.81
CA GLU A 320 -1.88 16.67 10.05
C GLU A 320 -1.88 17.12 11.52
N ASP A 321 -1.83 16.20 12.48
CA ASP A 321 -1.79 16.47 13.91
C ASP A 321 -0.50 17.17 14.35
N ILE A 322 0.64 16.76 13.78
CA ILE A 322 1.96 17.36 14.10
C ILE A 322 2.08 18.76 13.46
N SER A 323 1.68 18.90 12.20
CA SER A 323 1.90 20.14 11.44
C SER A 323 0.77 21.16 11.59
N GLY A 324 -0.42 20.72 12.01
CA GLY A 324 -1.66 21.49 11.93
C GLY A 324 -2.13 21.78 10.50
N ARG A 325 -1.48 21.20 9.48
CA ARG A 325 -1.72 21.44 8.06
C ARG A 325 -2.23 20.17 7.38
N ARG A 326 -3.20 20.33 6.48
CA ARG A 326 -3.88 19.25 5.76
C ARG A 326 -3.06 18.71 4.59
N VAL A 327 -3.05 17.39 4.37
CA VAL A 327 -2.27 16.78 3.27
C VAL A 327 -3.10 16.65 1.99
N ILE A 328 -2.74 17.41 0.97
CA ILE A 328 -3.40 17.43 -0.35
C ILE A 328 -2.48 16.92 -1.46
N GLY A 329 -3.05 16.42 -2.56
CA GLY A 329 -2.33 15.99 -3.74
C GLY A 329 -1.92 17.15 -4.67
N ILE A 330 -1.33 16.80 -5.82
CA ILE A 330 -0.98 17.80 -6.86
C ILE A 330 -2.19 18.26 -7.68
N ILE A 331 -3.29 17.50 -7.62
CA ILE A 331 -4.58 17.81 -8.23
C ILE A 331 -5.66 17.61 -7.18
N GLU A 332 -6.50 18.62 -6.97
CA GLU A 332 -7.56 18.57 -5.97
C GLU A 332 -8.90 19.01 -6.55
N LYS A 333 -9.98 18.38 -6.10
CA LYS A 333 -11.33 18.88 -6.39
C LYS A 333 -11.63 20.04 -5.48
N VAL A 334 -11.95 21.18 -6.06
CA VAL A 334 -12.27 22.41 -5.33
C VAL A 334 -13.67 22.87 -5.68
N LYS A 335 -14.32 23.46 -4.68
CA LYS A 335 -15.63 24.10 -4.84
C LYS A 335 -15.46 25.61 -4.75
N LEU A 336 -15.84 26.30 -5.80
CA LEU A 336 -15.65 27.74 -5.97
C LEU A 336 -16.98 28.46 -5.84
N THR A 337 -17.02 29.46 -4.97
CA THR A 337 -18.15 30.38 -4.85
C THR A 337 -17.66 31.78 -5.18
N GLY A 338 -18.26 32.39 -6.20
CA GLY A 338 -18.00 33.77 -6.60
C GLY A 338 -19.11 34.69 -6.13
N ARG A 339 -19.53 35.59 -7.00
CA ARG A 339 -20.59 36.58 -6.75
C ARG A 339 -22.01 35.99 -6.85
N ILE A 340 -22.19 34.93 -7.64
CA ILE A 340 -23.52 34.35 -7.93
C ILE A 340 -24.03 33.46 -6.76
N GLU A 341 -23.30 33.35 -5.65
CA GLU A 341 -23.61 32.45 -4.50
C GLU A 341 -23.91 30.99 -4.88
N LYS A 342 -23.61 30.61 -6.13
CA LYS A 342 -23.67 29.25 -6.64
C LYS A 342 -22.27 28.65 -6.58
N ASP A 343 -22.20 27.43 -6.08
CA ASP A 343 -20.98 26.66 -6.03
C ASP A 343 -20.68 26.00 -7.39
N PHE A 344 -19.42 26.07 -7.82
CA PHE A 344 -18.89 25.40 -9.00
C PHE A 344 -17.77 24.44 -8.60
N GLU A 345 -17.90 23.16 -8.96
CA GLU A 345 -16.88 22.15 -8.68
C GLU A 345 -15.97 21.96 -9.89
N VAL A 346 -14.66 22.08 -9.68
CA VAL A 346 -13.63 21.91 -10.72
C VAL A 346 -12.40 21.20 -10.16
N GLU A 347 -11.61 20.57 -11.02
CA GLU A 347 -10.28 20.08 -10.66
C GLU A 347 -9.26 21.22 -10.75
N ALA A 348 -8.57 21.45 -9.64
CA ALA A 348 -7.52 22.44 -9.51
C ALA A 348 -6.14 21.80 -9.50
N LYS A 349 -5.20 22.42 -10.22
CA LYS A 349 -3.78 22.09 -10.08
C LYS A 349 -3.20 22.85 -8.88
N ILE A 350 -2.55 22.13 -7.98
CA ILE A 350 -1.80 22.71 -6.87
C ILE A 350 -0.39 23.04 -7.34
N ASP A 351 -0.01 24.32 -7.26
CA ASP A 351 1.27 24.78 -7.81
C ASP A 351 1.97 25.74 -6.83
N THR A 352 2.95 25.22 -6.11
CA THR A 352 3.76 26.01 -5.17
C THR A 352 4.65 27.03 -5.86
N GLY A 353 4.97 26.83 -7.14
CA GLY A 353 5.73 27.79 -7.94
C GLY A 353 4.90 29.00 -8.36
N ALA A 354 3.56 28.87 -8.40
CA ALA A 354 2.67 29.99 -8.66
C ALA A 354 2.46 30.82 -7.39
N GLY A 355 2.75 32.12 -7.44
CA GLY A 355 2.51 33.01 -6.30
C GLY A 355 1.02 33.24 -6.01
N PHE A 356 0.21 33.39 -7.05
CA PHE A 356 -1.22 33.69 -6.95
C PHE A 356 -2.08 32.57 -7.53
N THR A 357 -3.24 32.35 -6.92
CA THR A 357 -4.30 31.55 -7.53
C THR A 357 -4.79 32.24 -8.81
N SER A 358 -4.99 31.45 -9.86
CA SER A 358 -5.37 31.94 -11.20
C SER A 358 -6.56 31.13 -11.71
N ILE A 359 -7.59 31.81 -12.19
CA ILE A 359 -8.79 31.21 -12.78
C ILE A 359 -8.92 31.60 -14.26
N ASP A 360 -9.45 30.68 -15.06
CA ASP A 360 -9.78 30.89 -16.46
C ASP A 360 -10.93 31.90 -16.65
N LEU A 361 -11.00 32.53 -17.84
CA LEU A 361 -12.04 33.49 -18.21
C LEU A 361 -13.45 32.90 -18.16
N GLU A 362 -13.66 31.69 -18.64
CA GLU A 362 -14.98 31.05 -18.64
C GLU A 362 -15.43 30.73 -17.21
N LEU A 363 -14.51 30.21 -16.40
CA LEU A 363 -14.75 29.94 -14.99
C LEU A 363 -15.07 31.24 -14.23
N ALA A 364 -14.35 32.33 -14.49
CA ALA A 364 -14.62 33.64 -13.91
C ALA A 364 -15.99 34.21 -14.32
N LYS A 365 -16.42 34.03 -15.58
CA LYS A 365 -17.77 34.39 -16.05
C LYS A 365 -18.84 33.62 -15.27
N ASN A 366 -18.67 32.30 -15.12
CA ASN A 366 -19.56 31.43 -14.36
C ASN A 366 -19.65 31.82 -12.88
N LEU A 367 -18.57 32.35 -12.31
CA LEU A 367 -18.52 32.87 -10.94
C LEU A 367 -19.11 34.29 -10.80
N GLY A 368 -19.55 34.91 -11.90
CA GLY A 368 -20.22 36.21 -11.90
C GLY A 368 -19.33 37.42 -12.18
N PHE A 369 -18.13 37.22 -12.72
CA PHE A 369 -17.17 38.29 -13.01
C PHE A 369 -17.12 38.68 -14.50
N GLY A 370 -18.13 38.32 -15.29
CA GLY A 370 -18.19 38.68 -16.72
C GLY A 370 -18.05 40.19 -16.98
N LYS A 371 -18.75 41.02 -16.20
CA LYS A 371 -18.63 42.49 -16.30
C LYS A 371 -17.23 43.01 -15.96
N THR A 372 -16.51 42.35 -15.05
CA THR A 372 -15.13 42.69 -14.70
C THR A 372 -14.21 42.43 -15.88
N ILE A 373 -14.36 41.27 -16.53
CA ILE A 373 -13.58 40.88 -17.71
C ILE A 373 -13.82 41.88 -18.85
N GLU A 374 -15.07 42.12 -19.21
CA GLU A 374 -15.43 43.02 -20.32
C GLU A 374 -14.91 44.45 -20.08
N ALA A 375 -15.03 44.97 -18.86
CA ALA A 375 -14.54 46.31 -18.54
C ALA A 375 -13.01 46.37 -18.52
N TYR A 376 -12.33 45.31 -18.06
CA TYR A 376 -10.87 45.25 -18.07
C TYR A 376 -10.30 45.15 -19.49
N GLU A 377 -10.87 44.28 -20.34
CA GLU A 377 -10.47 44.11 -21.74
C GLU A 377 -10.63 45.40 -22.55
N LYS A 378 -11.71 46.17 -22.31
CA LYS A 378 -11.96 47.46 -22.98
C LYS A 378 -10.88 48.50 -22.74
N LEU A 379 -10.16 48.44 -21.61
CA LEU A 379 -9.06 49.37 -21.34
C LEU A 379 -7.84 49.08 -22.21
N ASN A 380 -7.67 47.82 -22.66
CA ASN A 380 -6.59 47.37 -23.53
C ASN A 380 -5.18 47.80 -23.06
N VAL A 381 -4.94 47.76 -21.75
CA VAL A 381 -3.69 48.18 -21.12
C VAL A 381 -2.75 46.98 -20.98
N ARG A 382 -1.54 47.07 -21.54
CA ARG A 382 -0.50 46.03 -21.36
C ARG A 382 0.46 46.41 -20.25
N TYR A 383 1.21 45.42 -19.77
CA TYR A 383 2.18 45.63 -18.69
C TYR A 383 3.23 46.68 -19.07
N GLU A 384 3.70 46.66 -20.33
CA GLU A 384 4.71 47.59 -20.85
C GLU A 384 4.25 49.04 -20.79
N ASP A 385 2.94 49.28 -20.90
CA ASP A 385 2.34 50.62 -20.94
C ASP A 385 2.26 51.24 -19.52
N ILE A 386 2.36 50.42 -18.47
CA ILE A 386 2.17 50.85 -17.07
C ILE A 386 3.33 50.50 -16.13
N LYS A 387 4.40 49.87 -16.63
CA LYS A 387 5.53 49.38 -15.82
C LYS A 387 6.26 50.49 -15.04
N ASP A 388 6.24 51.72 -15.55
CA ASP A 388 6.91 52.88 -14.95
C ASP A 388 5.97 53.73 -14.08
N LEU A 389 4.66 53.42 -14.08
CA LEU A 389 3.66 54.10 -13.25
C LEU A 389 3.73 53.69 -11.78
N THR A 390 3.44 54.63 -10.89
CA THR A 390 3.27 54.39 -9.46
C THR A 390 2.01 53.56 -9.18
N VAL A 391 1.92 52.96 -7.98
CA VAL A 391 0.75 52.16 -7.57
C VAL A 391 -0.55 52.97 -7.65
N LYS A 392 -0.53 54.25 -7.21
CA LYS A 392 -1.71 55.12 -7.25
C LYS A 392 -2.18 55.44 -8.67
N GLU A 393 -1.24 55.66 -9.58
CA GLU A 393 -1.55 55.92 -11.00
C GLU A 393 -2.15 54.68 -11.67
N ARG A 394 -1.62 53.49 -11.37
CA ARG A 394 -2.20 52.23 -11.83
C ARG A 394 -3.60 52.03 -11.28
N GLU A 395 -3.81 52.22 -9.98
CA GLU A 395 -5.13 52.11 -9.36
C GLU A 395 -6.16 53.07 -9.98
N ALA A 396 -5.73 54.28 -10.38
CA ALA A 396 -6.60 55.24 -11.04
C ALA A 396 -7.08 54.77 -12.43
N ILE A 397 -6.25 54.06 -13.20
CA ILE A 397 -6.61 53.52 -14.52
C ILE A 397 -7.75 52.50 -14.43
N PHE A 398 -7.67 51.61 -13.43
CA PHE A 398 -8.65 50.53 -13.25
C PHE A 398 -9.82 50.94 -12.35
N LYS A 399 -9.87 52.22 -11.93
CA LYS A 399 -10.95 52.79 -11.13
C LYS A 399 -12.25 52.78 -11.94
N GLY A 400 -13.25 52.05 -11.47
CA GLY A 400 -14.55 51.92 -12.12
C GLY A 400 -14.82 50.56 -12.76
N ILE A 401 -13.85 49.64 -12.78
CA ILE A 401 -14.11 48.25 -13.17
C ILE A 401 -15.02 47.58 -12.12
N PRO A 402 -16.19 47.04 -12.52
CA PRO A 402 -17.09 46.37 -11.60
C PRO A 402 -16.43 45.16 -10.93
N TYR A 403 -16.60 45.02 -9.61
CA TYR A 403 -16.20 43.85 -8.81
C TYR A 403 -14.69 43.52 -8.82
N LEU A 404 -13.86 44.44 -9.32
CA LEU A 404 -12.42 44.33 -9.21
C LEU A 404 -12.00 44.58 -7.76
N GLU A 405 -11.28 43.64 -7.17
CA GLU A 405 -10.72 43.81 -5.82
C GLU A 405 -9.41 44.62 -5.91
N THR A 406 -8.54 44.23 -6.83
CA THR A 406 -7.24 44.86 -7.10
C THR A 406 -6.66 44.30 -8.40
N THR A 407 -5.41 44.60 -8.69
CA THR A 407 -4.65 44.07 -9.83
C THR A 407 -3.32 43.50 -9.35
N ALA A 408 -2.75 42.55 -10.09
CA ALA A 408 -1.44 42.00 -9.79
C ALA A 408 -0.56 41.89 -11.02
N ILE A 409 0.73 42.14 -10.81
CA ILE A 409 1.79 41.75 -11.74
C ILE A 409 2.07 40.27 -11.49
N VAL A 410 1.98 39.46 -12.56
CA VAL A 410 2.28 38.04 -12.53
C VAL A 410 3.37 37.75 -13.54
N HIS A 411 4.51 37.28 -13.04
CA HIS A 411 5.61 36.76 -13.85
C HIS A 411 5.39 35.26 -14.10
N SER A 412 5.54 34.86 -15.35
CA SER A 412 5.40 33.46 -15.77
C SER A 412 6.43 33.13 -16.84
N SER A 413 6.52 31.85 -17.22
CA SER A 413 7.36 31.40 -18.33
C SER A 413 7.02 32.05 -19.68
N HIS A 414 5.81 32.61 -19.82
CA HIS A 414 5.33 33.27 -21.03
C HIS A 414 5.44 34.81 -20.96
N GLY A 415 6.15 35.33 -19.95
CA GLY A 415 6.36 36.76 -19.75
C GLY A 415 5.62 37.34 -18.54
N THR A 416 5.63 38.66 -18.45
CA THR A 416 5.03 39.44 -17.37
C THR A 416 3.67 39.96 -17.80
N THR A 417 2.65 39.70 -16.99
CA THR A 417 1.28 40.13 -17.27
C THR A 417 0.74 40.95 -16.11
N TYR A 418 -0.09 41.93 -16.42
CA TYR A 418 -0.89 42.63 -15.43
C TYR A 418 -2.30 42.03 -15.47
N ARG A 419 -2.83 41.57 -14.34
CA ARG A 419 -4.08 40.80 -14.29
C ARG A 419 -5.07 41.40 -13.30
N PRO A 420 -6.38 41.40 -13.61
CA PRO A 420 -7.41 41.75 -12.64
C PRO A 420 -7.51 40.65 -11.59
N MET A 421 -7.73 41.05 -10.34
CA MET A 421 -7.96 40.15 -9.22
C MET A 421 -9.38 40.29 -8.70
N VAL A 422 -10.00 39.14 -8.45
CA VAL A 422 -11.36 39.04 -7.89
C VAL A 422 -11.34 38.20 -6.63
N LYS A 423 -12.26 38.51 -5.71
CA LYS A 423 -12.40 37.76 -4.47
C LYS A 423 -13.31 36.55 -4.69
N ILE A 424 -12.77 35.36 -4.43
CA ILE A 424 -13.52 34.09 -4.52
C ILE A 424 -13.36 33.30 -3.22
N ARG A 425 -14.37 32.50 -2.92
CA ARG A 425 -14.33 31.50 -1.86
C ARG A 425 -14.01 30.15 -2.48
N ILE A 426 -12.98 29.49 -1.96
CA ILE A 426 -12.54 28.16 -2.37
C ILE A 426 -12.75 27.23 -1.19
N VAL A 427 -13.50 26.14 -1.39
CA VAL A 427 -13.51 25.01 -0.46
C VAL A 427 -12.63 23.92 -1.05
N MET A 428 -11.56 23.60 -0.34
CA MET A 428 -10.58 22.58 -0.72
C MET A 428 -10.26 21.73 0.51
N ASP A 429 -10.39 20.42 0.39
CA ASP A 429 -10.34 19.45 1.49
C ASP A 429 -11.01 19.95 2.79
N LYS A 430 -12.30 20.30 2.68
CA LYS A 430 -13.16 20.80 3.78
C LYS A 430 -12.69 22.10 4.45
N ARG A 431 -11.61 22.73 3.97
CA ARG A 431 -11.15 24.06 4.42
C ARG A 431 -11.67 25.14 3.50
N VAL A 432 -12.14 26.23 4.10
CA VAL A 432 -12.55 27.44 3.39
C VAL A 432 -11.35 28.38 3.28
N ILE A 433 -11.07 28.82 2.04
CA ILE A 433 -10.04 29.78 1.69
C ILE A 433 -10.72 30.94 0.98
N TYR A 434 -10.43 32.17 1.41
CA TYR A 434 -10.86 33.36 0.70
C TYR A 434 -9.68 33.88 -0.11
N SER A 435 -9.69 33.60 -1.40
CA SER A 435 -8.59 33.93 -2.30
C SER A 435 -8.88 35.22 -3.07
N ARG A 436 -7.82 36.00 -3.28
CA ARG A 436 -7.79 37.00 -4.35
C ARG A 436 -7.19 36.29 -5.56
N ALA A 437 -8.06 35.84 -6.46
CA ALA A 437 -7.65 35.08 -7.64
C ALA A 437 -7.47 36.01 -8.84
N THR A 438 -6.37 35.81 -9.57
CA THR A 438 -6.16 36.50 -10.85
C THR A 438 -7.00 35.85 -11.95
N ILE A 439 -7.49 36.66 -12.89
CA ILE A 439 -8.17 36.16 -14.09
C ILE A 439 -7.21 36.27 -15.27
N ILE A 440 -7.14 35.21 -16.08
CA ILE A 440 -6.33 35.16 -17.30
C ILE A 440 -6.89 34.09 -18.25
N ASP A 441 -6.72 34.27 -19.56
CA ASP A 441 -7.05 33.23 -20.54
C ASP A 441 -6.16 31.99 -20.35
N ARG A 442 -6.81 30.87 -20.05
CA ARG A 442 -6.17 29.58 -19.82
C ARG A 442 -6.91 28.48 -20.58
N ALA A 443 -7.72 28.81 -21.59
CA ALA A 443 -8.53 27.84 -22.33
C ALA A 443 -7.70 26.74 -23.01
N HIS A 444 -6.43 27.03 -23.31
CA HIS A 444 -5.46 26.10 -23.88
C HIS A 444 -4.81 25.15 -22.85
N LEU A 445 -5.08 25.32 -21.55
CA LEU A 445 -4.49 24.52 -20.48
C LEU A 445 -5.48 23.47 -19.95
N LYS A 446 -4.93 22.36 -19.45
CA LYS A 446 -5.74 21.23 -18.94
C LYS A 446 -6.64 21.60 -17.74
N TYR A 447 -6.20 22.51 -16.88
CA TYR A 447 -6.91 22.85 -15.65
C TYR A 447 -7.36 24.32 -15.67
N PRO A 448 -8.67 24.59 -15.43
CA PRO A 448 -9.23 25.94 -15.47
C PRO A 448 -8.85 26.79 -14.24
N ILE A 449 -8.22 26.18 -13.23
CA ILE A 449 -7.72 26.87 -12.04
C ILE A 449 -6.36 26.29 -11.59
N ILE A 450 -5.48 27.19 -11.16
CA ILE A 450 -4.29 26.86 -10.36
C ILE A 450 -4.46 27.48 -8.98
N VAL A 451 -4.23 26.71 -7.92
CA VAL A 451 -4.12 27.22 -6.55
C VAL A 451 -2.65 27.51 -6.26
N GLY A 452 -2.33 28.79 -6.03
CA GLY A 452 -0.97 29.26 -5.81
C GLY A 452 -0.56 29.25 -4.34
N SER A 453 0.75 29.36 -4.08
CA SER A 453 1.37 29.29 -2.75
C SER A 453 0.74 30.19 -1.68
N LYS A 454 0.22 31.38 -2.04
CA LYS A 454 -0.47 32.28 -1.09
C LYS A 454 -1.72 31.68 -0.46
N ASP A 455 -2.37 30.74 -1.13
CA ASP A 455 -3.58 30.08 -0.65
C ASP A 455 -3.29 28.69 -0.03
N LEU A 456 -2.02 28.25 -0.04
CA LEU A 456 -1.60 26.91 0.38
C LEU A 456 -1.01 26.83 1.79
N GLY A 457 -0.96 27.95 2.54
CA GLY A 457 -0.27 28.00 3.85
C GLY A 457 -0.79 27.03 4.92
N ARG A 458 -2.00 26.50 4.75
CA ARG A 458 -2.64 25.52 5.66
C ARG A 458 -2.53 24.07 5.18
N PHE A 459 -1.75 23.82 4.14
CA PHE A 459 -1.65 22.53 3.49
C PHE A 459 -0.19 22.05 3.37
N LEU A 460 -0.03 20.74 3.32
CA LEU A 460 1.17 20.03 2.91
C LEU A 460 0.85 19.30 1.61
N ILE A 461 1.79 19.25 0.68
CA ILE A 461 1.55 18.71 -0.66
C ILE A 461 2.29 17.39 -0.80
N ASP A 462 1.53 16.32 -1.00
CA ASP A 462 2.09 15.01 -1.34
C ASP A 462 2.06 14.83 -2.87
N VAL A 463 3.24 14.73 -3.47
CA VAL A 463 3.40 14.53 -4.91
C VAL A 463 2.99 13.13 -5.40
N ASN A 464 2.74 12.19 -4.48
CA ASN A 464 2.33 10.82 -4.77
C ASN A 464 0.81 10.59 -4.70
N LYS A 465 0.08 11.62 -4.28
CA LYS A 465 -1.38 11.69 -4.19
C LYS A 465 -1.91 12.47 -5.39
#